data_AF-A0A137QL72-F1
#
_entry.id   AF-A0A137QL72-F1
#
_cell.length_a   1.000
_cell.length_b   1.000
_cell.length_c   1.000
_cell.angle_alpha   90.00
_cell.angle_beta   90.00
_cell.angle_gamma   90.00
#
_symmetry.space_group_name_H-M   'P 1'
#
loop_
_entity.id
_entity.type
_entity.pdbx_description
1 polymer ?
#
loop_
_entity_poly.entity_id
_entity_poly.type
_entity_poly.pdbx_seq_one_letter_code
_entity_poly.pdbx_strand_id
1 'polypeptide(L)'
;MYSVDIPHPKTKFAHTSMSLLATQIISEHLVHEAEKTTDPSSGLHASQQKGTNQPLQWVDIGQATVSRVTGILQTHQLVTWHYLLQIATKHGHEAASASLKYSPENIHFGCHNLLEHFTALAASRQLPGFDILHSAAIHLHQTYSTTCSIYFTLSDVRKVNCWTESVPLGTPWNKSSIGSGSSGDRVLANSMILMCDLLVLKELSYAIVEGDLGHVYEVMKFLLFIFSGFSHSKYCSYLLKTIMHLELKSSDKLHDAILKSTLVNLPGREGSFSAADIMQEYFNCLLESIVEKKGVEYSDTFIHHVVLCNLHHFAHIKLDLQIGVGMDMQSGKYSTLSLAPETKILLQLYQDHELHYQCPGQAFNTQDRDMFRQGLEKLNNSCLEKWIIEMTTTCDLCRKAQIDPTSVHIDDPSDSESDTNENEDNFWAEDDITGFSLPMVIDGDLCLVTFSMPPEQEINQVFTNVNAQYSDIQTGGSPEIDPPFDPCMFLHNKLLSTFTDDLNINSSFFLNSLTSVKEP
;
A
#
# COMPACT_ATOMS: atom_id res chain seq x y z
N MET A 1 -35.07 -39.74 -11.03
CA MET A 1 -34.23 -40.79 -10.41
C MET A 1 -32.79 -40.32 -10.20
N TYR A 2 -32.27 -39.43 -11.05
CA TYR A 2 -30.90 -38.88 -10.97
C TYR A 2 -30.92 -37.36 -10.72
N SER A 3 -31.43 -36.96 -9.56
CA SER A 3 -31.42 -35.57 -9.13
C SER A 3 -30.17 -35.30 -8.30
N VAL A 4 -29.55 -34.16 -8.53
CA VAL A 4 -28.44 -33.65 -7.72
C VAL A 4 -28.96 -32.84 -6.53
N ASP A 5 -30.07 -32.12 -6.72
CA ASP A 5 -30.66 -31.20 -5.72
C ASP A 5 -31.42 -31.89 -4.58
N ILE A 6 -31.75 -33.18 -4.73
CA ILE A 6 -32.49 -33.93 -3.73
C ILE A 6 -31.50 -34.77 -2.92
N PRO A 7 -31.28 -34.46 -1.62
CA PRO A 7 -30.42 -35.28 -0.76
C PRO A 7 -30.85 -36.74 -0.80
N HIS A 8 -29.92 -37.65 -1.07
CA HIS A 8 -30.20 -39.09 -1.12
C HIS A 8 -30.96 -39.65 0.10
N PRO A 9 -30.81 -39.16 1.36
CA PRO A 9 -31.55 -39.68 2.51
C PRO A 9 -33.04 -39.36 2.48
N LYS A 10 -33.48 -38.39 1.67
CA LYS A 10 -34.87 -37.93 1.62
C LYS A 10 -35.78 -38.83 0.76
N THR A 11 -35.25 -39.86 0.13
CA THR A 11 -36.04 -40.75 -0.73
C THR A 11 -36.43 -42.05 -0.03
N LYS A 12 -37.70 -42.46 -0.19
CA LYS A 12 -38.26 -43.65 0.47
C LYS A 12 -37.82 -44.98 -0.15
N PHE A 13 -37.29 -44.95 -1.38
CA PHE A 13 -36.92 -46.16 -2.13
C PHE A 13 -35.40 -46.29 -2.22
N ALA A 14 -34.86 -47.40 -1.72
CA ALA A 14 -33.42 -47.66 -1.66
C ALA A 14 -32.72 -47.49 -3.02
N HIS A 15 -33.31 -48.00 -4.12
CA HIS A 15 -32.75 -47.86 -5.46
C HIS A 15 -32.64 -46.40 -5.94
N THR A 16 -33.62 -45.57 -5.60
CA THR A 16 -33.58 -44.13 -5.91
C THR A 16 -32.54 -43.43 -5.04
N SER A 17 -32.49 -43.75 -3.74
CA SER A 17 -31.50 -43.22 -2.80
C SER A 17 -30.07 -43.51 -3.27
N MET A 18 -29.78 -44.76 -3.64
CA MET A 18 -28.47 -45.15 -4.17
C MET A 18 -28.11 -44.44 -5.47
N SER A 19 -29.07 -44.25 -6.38
CA SER A 19 -28.84 -43.52 -7.64
C SER A 19 -28.55 -42.04 -7.39
N LEU A 20 -29.24 -41.41 -6.44
CA LEU A 20 -28.99 -40.02 -6.03
C LEU A 20 -27.62 -39.88 -5.34
N LEU A 21 -27.28 -40.79 -4.44
CA LEU A 21 -25.99 -40.81 -3.75
C LEU A 21 -24.83 -40.93 -4.75
N ALA A 22 -24.94 -41.87 -5.71
CA ALA A 22 -23.92 -42.03 -6.76
C ALA A 22 -23.79 -40.76 -7.62
N THR A 23 -24.91 -40.11 -7.93
CA THR A 23 -24.93 -38.85 -8.69
C THR A 23 -24.21 -37.73 -7.90
N GLN A 24 -24.48 -37.62 -6.60
CA GLN A 24 -23.86 -36.61 -5.72
C GLN A 24 -22.35 -36.82 -5.57
N ILE A 25 -21.91 -38.06 -5.31
CA ILE A 25 -20.48 -38.41 -5.18
C ILE A 25 -19.71 -38.14 -6.48
N ILE A 26 -20.29 -38.49 -7.64
CA ILE A 26 -19.67 -38.24 -8.94
C ILE A 26 -19.54 -36.73 -9.20
N SER A 27 -20.55 -35.94 -8.82
CA SER A 27 -20.51 -34.48 -8.90
C SER A 27 -19.32 -33.90 -8.13
N GLU A 28 -19.18 -34.28 -6.85
CA GLU A 28 -18.10 -33.80 -5.98
C GLU A 28 -16.72 -34.18 -6.52
N HIS A 29 -16.57 -35.42 -6.98
CA HIS A 29 -15.30 -35.92 -7.51
C HIS A 29 -14.92 -35.26 -8.85
N LEU A 30 -15.89 -34.96 -9.72
CA LEU A 30 -15.64 -34.28 -10.99
C LEU A 30 -15.21 -32.83 -10.79
N VAL A 31 -15.82 -32.12 -9.82
CA VAL A 31 -15.40 -30.76 -9.45
C VAL A 31 -13.96 -30.77 -8.92
N HIS A 32 -13.65 -31.71 -8.02
CA HIS A 32 -12.30 -31.83 -7.46
C HIS A 32 -11.22 -32.14 -8.51
N GLU A 33 -11.49 -33.07 -9.43
CA GLU A 33 -10.55 -33.39 -10.52
C GLU A 33 -10.42 -32.24 -11.54
N ALA A 34 -11.51 -31.51 -11.82
CA ALA A 34 -11.44 -30.31 -12.66
C ALA A 34 -10.55 -29.24 -12.02
N GLU A 35 -10.70 -28.97 -10.72
CA GLU A 35 -9.86 -28.03 -9.98
C GLU A 35 -8.38 -28.44 -10.04
N LYS A 36 -8.09 -29.71 -9.73
CA LYS A 36 -6.74 -30.27 -9.76
C LYS A 36 -6.10 -30.23 -11.15
N THR A 37 -6.87 -30.47 -12.21
CA THR A 37 -6.36 -30.43 -13.60
C THR A 37 -6.15 -29.01 -14.10
N THR A 38 -6.85 -28.03 -13.56
CA THR A 38 -6.61 -26.60 -13.82
C THR A 38 -5.50 -25.97 -12.97
N ASP A 39 -4.94 -26.72 -12.01
CA ASP A 39 -3.77 -26.28 -11.23
C ASP A 39 -2.58 -26.02 -12.18
N PRO A 40 -1.90 -24.85 -12.09
CA PRO A 40 -0.74 -24.53 -12.94
C PRO A 40 0.37 -25.58 -12.91
N SER A 41 0.51 -26.32 -11.79
CA SER A 41 1.50 -27.39 -11.64
C SER A 41 1.13 -28.68 -12.40
N SER A 42 -0.14 -28.83 -12.79
CA SER A 42 -0.66 -30.05 -13.44
C SER A 42 -0.42 -30.12 -14.95
N GLY A 43 0.23 -29.10 -15.55
CA GLY A 43 0.79 -29.15 -16.91
C GLY A 43 -0.14 -29.80 -17.93
N LEU A 44 -1.28 -29.16 -18.22
CA LEU A 44 -2.26 -29.69 -19.17
C LEU A 44 -1.68 -29.68 -20.60
N HIS A 45 -0.93 -30.72 -20.94
CA HIS A 45 -0.46 -31.00 -22.29
C HIS A 45 -1.58 -31.71 -23.07
N ALA A 46 -2.10 -31.05 -24.10
CA ALA A 46 -2.93 -31.71 -25.10
C ALA A 46 -2.08 -32.73 -25.86
N SER A 47 -2.20 -34.00 -25.49
CA SER A 47 -1.62 -35.14 -26.20
C SER A 47 -2.46 -35.47 -27.44
N GLN A 48 -1.83 -35.49 -28.61
CA GLN A 48 -2.47 -35.74 -29.90
C GLN A 48 -2.58 -37.26 -30.15
N GLN A 49 -3.79 -37.77 -30.35
CA GLN A 49 -4.02 -39.18 -30.68
C GLN A 49 -3.74 -39.43 -32.18
N LYS A 50 -2.82 -40.36 -32.46
CA LYS A 50 -2.41 -40.79 -33.80
C LYS A 50 -3.47 -41.75 -34.36
N GLY A 51 -4.13 -41.44 -35.49
CA GLY A 51 -4.87 -42.48 -36.21
C GLY A 51 -5.98 -42.13 -37.21
N THR A 52 -6.37 -40.87 -37.42
CA THR A 52 -7.36 -40.54 -38.46
C THR A 52 -6.89 -39.38 -39.35
N ASN A 53 -6.88 -39.61 -40.67
CA ASN A 53 -6.30 -38.70 -41.69
C ASN A 53 -7.25 -37.55 -42.10
N GLN A 54 -8.10 -37.07 -41.19
CA GLN A 54 -8.76 -35.77 -41.38
C GLN A 54 -8.41 -34.88 -40.19
N PRO A 55 -7.70 -33.76 -40.40
CA PRO A 55 -7.48 -32.81 -39.33
C PRO A 55 -8.83 -32.22 -38.94
N LEU A 56 -9.26 -32.43 -37.69
CA LEU A 56 -10.34 -31.64 -37.10
C LEU A 56 -9.93 -30.18 -37.22
N GLN A 57 -10.62 -29.41 -38.05
CA GLN A 57 -10.37 -27.98 -38.14
C GLN A 57 -11.23 -27.29 -37.08
N TRP A 58 -10.70 -26.27 -36.42
CA TRP A 58 -11.44 -25.51 -35.41
C TRP A 58 -12.72 -24.87 -35.96
N VAL A 59 -12.80 -24.65 -37.28
CA VAL A 59 -14.01 -24.22 -38.00
C VAL A 59 -15.16 -25.23 -37.93
N ASP A 60 -14.90 -26.51 -37.66
CA ASP A 60 -15.91 -27.56 -37.51
C ASP A 60 -16.55 -27.54 -36.09
N ILE A 61 -15.87 -26.92 -35.12
CA ILE A 61 -16.41 -26.62 -33.78
C ILE A 61 -16.96 -25.19 -33.79
N GLY A 62 -17.91 -24.93 -34.68
CA GLY A 62 -18.60 -23.65 -34.74
C GLY A 62 -19.63 -23.47 -33.62
N GLN A 63 -20.09 -22.23 -33.43
CA GLN A 63 -21.18 -21.85 -32.51
C GLN A 63 -22.43 -22.74 -32.67
N ALA A 64 -22.72 -23.17 -33.90
CA ALA A 64 -23.84 -24.07 -34.21
C ALA A 64 -23.64 -25.49 -33.62
N THR A 65 -22.41 -26.01 -33.59
CA THR A 65 -22.07 -27.31 -33.00
C THR A 65 -22.24 -27.25 -31.48
N VAL A 66 -21.73 -26.20 -30.84
CA VAL A 66 -21.90 -25.98 -29.40
C VAL A 66 -23.37 -25.87 -29.03
N SER A 67 -24.13 -25.02 -29.73
CA SER A 67 -25.57 -24.84 -29.47
C SER A 67 -26.37 -26.13 -29.66
N ARG A 68 -26.05 -26.93 -30.69
CA ARG A 68 -26.69 -28.22 -30.94
C ARG A 68 -26.33 -29.27 -29.88
N VAL A 69 -25.06 -29.37 -29.48
CA VAL A 69 -24.62 -30.29 -28.42
C VAL A 69 -25.24 -29.90 -27.08
N THR A 70 -25.27 -28.60 -26.75
CA THR A 70 -25.99 -28.07 -25.59
C THR A 70 -27.45 -28.48 -25.59
N GLY A 71 -28.18 -28.31 -26.71
CA GLY A 71 -29.58 -28.71 -26.80
C GLY A 71 -29.79 -30.21 -26.62
N ILE A 72 -28.90 -31.06 -27.17
CA ILE A 72 -28.94 -32.52 -27.00
C ILE A 72 -28.70 -32.91 -25.54
N LEU A 73 -27.70 -32.32 -24.89
CA LEU A 73 -27.38 -32.60 -23.49
C LEU A 73 -28.50 -32.15 -22.55
N GLN A 74 -29.05 -30.96 -22.76
CA GLN A 74 -30.21 -30.46 -22.02
C GLN A 74 -31.45 -31.35 -22.18
N THR A 75 -31.69 -31.87 -23.37
CA THR A 75 -32.90 -32.66 -23.64
C THR A 75 -32.77 -34.10 -23.17
N HIS A 76 -31.61 -34.72 -23.38
CA HIS A 76 -31.44 -36.17 -23.25
C HIS A 76 -30.52 -36.61 -22.11
N GLN A 77 -29.68 -35.71 -21.59
CA GLN A 77 -28.68 -36.04 -20.58
C GLN A 77 -28.61 -34.96 -19.49
N LEU A 78 -29.74 -34.67 -18.86
CA LEU A 78 -29.88 -33.63 -17.84
C LEU A 78 -28.82 -33.67 -16.73
N VAL A 79 -28.42 -34.88 -16.31
CA VAL A 79 -27.38 -35.08 -15.28
C VAL A 79 -26.00 -34.66 -15.80
N THR A 80 -25.64 -35.09 -17.00
CA THR A 80 -24.38 -34.73 -17.66
C THR A 80 -24.33 -33.23 -17.94
N TRP A 81 -25.44 -32.64 -18.39
CA TRP A 81 -25.56 -31.21 -18.56
C TRP A 81 -25.37 -30.45 -17.24
N HIS A 82 -25.95 -30.96 -16.16
CA HIS A 82 -25.76 -30.38 -14.82
C HIS A 82 -24.30 -30.43 -14.37
N TYR A 83 -23.59 -31.56 -14.53
CA TYR A 83 -22.17 -31.63 -14.20
C TYR A 83 -21.32 -30.68 -15.05
N LEU A 84 -21.59 -30.60 -16.36
CA LEU A 84 -20.88 -29.68 -17.26
C LEU A 84 -21.12 -28.23 -16.88
N LEU A 85 -22.35 -27.87 -16.48
CA LEU A 85 -22.66 -26.56 -15.92
C LEU A 85 -21.87 -26.34 -14.63
N GLN A 86 -21.90 -27.25 -13.66
CA GLN A 86 -21.14 -27.07 -12.41
C GLN A 86 -19.62 -26.91 -12.62
N ILE A 87 -19.04 -27.63 -13.59
CA ILE A 87 -17.62 -27.52 -13.94
C ILE A 87 -17.34 -26.20 -14.67
N ALA A 88 -18.21 -25.77 -15.60
CA ALA A 88 -18.00 -24.58 -16.42
C ALA A 88 -18.39 -23.27 -15.72
N THR A 89 -19.53 -23.27 -15.03
CA THR A 89 -19.89 -22.26 -14.05
C THR A 89 -19.23 -22.66 -12.74
N LYS A 90 -17.90 -22.47 -12.65
CA LYS A 90 -17.21 -22.36 -11.35
C LYS A 90 -18.18 -21.60 -10.46
N HIS A 91 -18.68 -22.21 -9.38
CA HIS A 91 -19.71 -21.59 -8.55
C HIS A 91 -19.32 -20.15 -8.42
N GLY A 92 -20.07 -19.27 -9.10
CA GLY A 92 -19.94 -17.86 -8.87
C GLY A 92 -20.17 -17.80 -7.39
N HIS A 93 -19.12 -17.49 -6.63
CA HIS A 93 -19.32 -16.84 -5.36
C HIS A 93 -20.29 -15.73 -5.73
N GLU A 94 -21.58 -15.95 -5.44
CA GLU A 94 -22.61 -14.92 -5.44
C GLU A 94 -21.87 -13.72 -4.88
N ALA A 95 -21.67 -12.71 -5.74
CA ALA A 95 -20.78 -11.61 -5.47
C ALA A 95 -21.09 -11.17 -4.06
N ALA A 96 -20.24 -11.58 -3.13
CA ALA A 96 -20.50 -11.39 -1.73
C ALA A 96 -20.13 -9.93 -1.57
N SER A 97 -21.09 -9.06 -1.87
CA SER A 97 -21.21 -7.72 -1.32
C SER A 97 -21.48 -7.89 0.18
N ALA A 98 -20.59 -8.63 0.84
CA ALA A 98 -20.49 -8.76 2.27
C ALA A 98 -19.88 -7.44 2.72
N SER A 99 -20.77 -6.44 2.84
CA SER A 99 -20.80 -5.48 3.93
C SER A 99 -19.54 -5.50 4.80
N LEU A 100 -18.65 -4.51 4.69
CA LEU A 100 -17.58 -4.33 5.66
C LEU A 100 -18.22 -4.11 7.04
N LYS A 101 -18.10 -5.09 7.94
CA LYS A 101 -18.89 -5.09 9.20
C LYS A 101 -18.26 -4.37 10.37
N TYR A 102 -17.00 -3.95 10.24
CA TYR A 102 -16.25 -3.44 11.38
C TYR A 102 -15.18 -2.44 10.96
N SER A 103 -15.39 -1.17 11.28
CA SER A 103 -14.43 -0.09 11.03
C SER A 103 -14.69 1.05 12.00
N PRO A 104 -13.74 1.97 12.22
CA PRO A 104 -13.95 3.15 13.06
C PRO A 104 -15.19 3.96 12.64
N GLU A 105 -15.47 4.07 11.34
CA GLU A 105 -16.65 4.73 10.80
C GLU A 105 -17.95 4.03 11.23
N ASN A 106 -18.00 2.70 11.14
CA ASN A 106 -19.14 1.91 11.58
C ASN A 106 -19.45 2.16 13.06
N ILE A 107 -18.41 2.26 13.90
CA ILE A 107 -18.53 2.55 15.32
C ILE A 107 -19.05 3.97 15.55
N HIS A 108 -18.48 4.96 14.88
CA HIS A 108 -18.89 6.37 15.00
C HIS A 108 -20.36 6.60 14.59
N PHE A 109 -20.80 5.98 13.50
CA PHE A 109 -22.20 6.06 13.04
C PHE A 109 -23.13 5.05 13.73
N GLY A 110 -22.63 4.22 14.65
CA GLY A 110 -23.42 3.21 15.36
C GLY A 110 -24.10 2.21 14.42
N CYS A 111 -23.43 1.83 13.33
CA CYS A 111 -23.99 0.96 12.29
C CYS A 111 -23.08 -0.24 11.99
N HIS A 112 -23.67 -1.33 11.51
CA HIS A 112 -22.91 -2.54 11.15
C HIS A 112 -22.44 -2.57 9.70
N ASN A 113 -22.93 -1.67 8.85
CA ASN A 113 -22.52 -1.58 7.46
C ASN A 113 -22.74 -0.14 6.98
N LEU A 114 -21.64 0.59 6.83
CA LEU A 114 -21.63 1.98 6.39
C LEU A 114 -22.40 2.16 5.06
N LEU A 115 -22.21 1.26 4.09
CA LEU A 115 -22.83 1.38 2.78
C LEU A 115 -24.36 1.19 2.86
N GLU A 116 -24.82 0.17 3.60
CA GLU A 116 -26.27 -0.03 3.81
C GLU A 116 -26.88 1.13 4.60
N HIS A 117 -26.18 1.63 5.62
CA HIS A 117 -26.60 2.78 6.41
C HIS A 117 -26.82 4.03 5.54
N PHE A 118 -25.82 4.41 4.74
CA PHE A 118 -25.94 5.56 3.84
C PHE A 118 -26.90 5.31 2.67
N THR A 119 -27.04 4.06 2.20
CA THR A 119 -28.05 3.71 1.18
C THR A 119 -29.47 3.88 1.74
N ALA A 120 -29.70 3.47 2.99
CA ALA A 120 -30.98 3.66 3.66
C ALA A 120 -31.29 5.15 3.90
N LEU A 121 -30.30 5.94 4.35
CA LEU A 121 -30.43 7.39 4.47
C LEU A 121 -30.68 8.09 3.13
N ALA A 122 -30.03 7.63 2.05
CA ALA A 122 -30.28 8.12 0.70
C ALA A 122 -31.73 7.82 0.26
N ALA A 123 -32.21 6.60 0.51
CA ALA A 123 -33.58 6.20 0.19
C ALA A 123 -34.63 7.01 0.97
N SER A 124 -34.35 7.36 2.23
CA SER A 124 -35.21 8.21 3.06
C SER A 124 -35.01 9.71 2.83
N ARG A 125 -34.06 10.12 1.97
CA ARG A 125 -33.63 11.51 1.74
C ARG A 125 -33.17 12.21 3.03
N GLN A 126 -32.49 11.47 3.91
CA GLN A 126 -31.91 11.93 5.17
C GLN A 126 -30.39 11.84 5.16
N LEU A 127 -29.76 11.97 3.98
CA LEU A 127 -28.31 12.02 3.91
C LEU A 127 -27.80 13.24 4.72
N PRO A 128 -26.79 13.07 5.58
CA PRO A 128 -26.15 14.18 6.24
C PRO A 128 -25.54 15.12 5.21
N GLY A 129 -25.55 16.42 5.52
CA GLY A 129 -24.84 17.41 4.73
C GLY A 129 -23.33 17.19 4.79
N PHE A 130 -22.61 17.82 3.85
CA PHE A 130 -21.16 17.74 3.79
C PHE A 130 -20.49 18.14 5.11
N ASP A 131 -20.96 19.21 5.76
CA ASP A 131 -20.38 19.70 7.02
C ASP A 131 -20.38 18.63 8.13
N ILE A 132 -21.46 17.86 8.23
CA ILE A 132 -21.58 16.78 9.23
C ILE A 132 -20.60 15.65 8.90
N LEU A 133 -20.49 15.25 7.63
CA LEU A 133 -19.56 14.22 7.19
C LEU A 133 -18.11 14.65 7.37
N HIS A 134 -17.81 15.92 7.09
CA HIS A 134 -16.49 16.50 7.27
C HIS A 134 -16.11 16.56 8.75
N SER A 135 -17.02 17.00 9.63
CA SER A 135 -16.81 16.96 11.09
C SER A 135 -16.59 15.54 11.59
N ALA A 136 -17.35 14.55 11.07
CA ALA A 136 -17.15 13.14 11.40
C ALA A 136 -15.77 12.63 10.94
N ALA A 137 -15.33 13.01 9.75
CA ALA A 137 -14.01 12.65 9.22
C ALA A 137 -12.87 13.25 10.05
N ILE A 138 -12.95 14.53 10.42
CA ILE A 138 -11.98 15.19 11.32
C ILE A 138 -11.94 14.45 12.67
N HIS A 139 -13.11 14.16 13.24
CA HIS A 139 -13.21 13.47 14.50
C HIS A 139 -12.57 12.07 14.45
N LEU A 140 -12.87 11.29 13.41
CA LEU A 140 -12.27 9.97 13.19
C LEU A 140 -10.75 10.05 13.00
N HIS A 141 -10.28 11.00 12.20
CA HIS A 141 -8.84 11.22 11.98
C HIS A 141 -8.13 11.53 13.31
N GLN A 142 -8.64 12.50 14.07
CA GLN A 142 -8.10 12.87 15.37
C GLN A 142 -8.12 11.71 16.38
N THR A 143 -9.14 10.87 16.29
CA THR A 143 -9.35 9.76 17.23
C THR A 143 -8.45 8.57 16.91
N TYR A 144 -8.27 8.22 15.64
CA TYR A 144 -7.67 6.94 15.24
C TYR A 144 -6.42 7.05 14.36
N SER A 145 -6.12 8.22 13.84
CA SER A 145 -5.12 8.40 12.79
C SER A 145 -4.18 9.58 13.03
N THR A 146 -3.98 9.93 14.29
CA THR A 146 -2.96 10.90 14.68
C THR A 146 -1.95 10.24 15.61
N THR A 147 -0.75 10.77 15.64
CA THR A 147 0.22 10.26 16.59
C THR A 147 -0.11 10.63 18.03
N CYS A 148 -0.82 11.76 18.25
CA CYS A 148 -1.37 12.09 19.56
C CYS A 148 -2.30 10.99 20.09
N SER A 149 -3.21 10.46 19.25
CA SER A 149 -4.11 9.38 19.68
C SER A 149 -3.35 8.12 20.06
N ILE A 150 -2.26 7.78 19.36
CA ILE A 150 -1.38 6.66 19.70
C ILE A 150 -0.83 6.82 21.13
N TYR A 151 -0.26 7.98 21.48
CA TYR A 151 0.31 8.21 22.81
C TYR A 151 -0.75 8.31 23.91
N PHE A 152 -1.91 8.88 23.63
CA PHE A 152 -3.04 8.84 24.57
C PHE A 152 -3.50 7.42 24.85
N THR A 153 -3.51 6.56 23.82
CA THR A 153 -3.87 5.15 23.97
C THR A 153 -2.86 4.38 24.82
N LEU A 154 -1.56 4.69 24.66
CA LEU A 154 -0.48 4.09 25.45
C LEU A 154 -0.44 4.58 26.91
N SER A 155 -1.02 5.76 27.18
CA SER A 155 -1.11 6.36 28.52
C SER A 155 -2.14 5.65 29.40
N ASP A 156 -2.27 6.07 30.66
CA ASP A 156 -3.25 5.47 31.57
C ASP A 156 -4.69 5.75 31.12
N VAL A 157 -5.28 4.75 30.45
CA VAL A 157 -6.63 4.72 29.89
C VAL A 157 -7.72 5.06 30.93
N ARG A 158 -7.43 4.89 32.22
CA ARG A 158 -8.35 5.19 33.31
C ARG A 158 -8.52 6.69 33.56
N LYS A 159 -7.58 7.51 33.08
CA LYS A 159 -7.66 8.96 33.20
C LYS A 159 -8.60 9.49 32.12
N VAL A 160 -9.73 10.02 32.55
CA VAL A 160 -10.69 10.68 31.65
C VAL A 160 -10.05 11.94 31.06
N ASN A 161 -9.91 11.96 29.74
CA ASN A 161 -9.56 13.10 28.93
C ASN A 161 -10.47 13.19 27.69
N CYS A 162 -10.40 14.30 26.95
CA CYS A 162 -11.25 14.53 25.78
C CYS A 162 -11.13 13.44 24.71
N TRP A 163 -9.95 12.83 24.58
CA TRP A 163 -9.72 11.74 23.64
C TRP A 163 -10.34 10.42 24.12
N THR A 164 -10.23 10.08 25.42
CA THR A 164 -10.86 8.85 25.97
C THR A 164 -12.38 8.86 25.87
N GLU A 165 -13.01 10.03 25.80
CA GLU A 165 -14.46 10.14 25.56
C GLU A 165 -14.82 9.91 24.08
N SER A 166 -13.86 10.07 23.17
CA SER A 166 -14.05 9.92 21.73
C SER A 166 -13.96 8.46 21.26
N VAL A 167 -13.22 7.62 21.99
CA VAL A 167 -13.12 6.17 21.71
C VAL A 167 -14.09 5.42 22.63
N PRO A 168 -14.99 4.56 22.09
CA PRO A 168 -15.87 3.78 22.94
C PRO A 168 -15.10 2.73 23.76
N LEU A 169 -15.56 2.53 24.99
CA LEU A 169 -15.03 1.49 25.88
C LEU A 169 -15.44 0.10 25.40
N GLY A 170 -14.46 -0.79 25.28
CA GLY A 170 -14.64 -2.19 24.94
C GLY A 170 -14.84 -3.06 26.18
N THR A 171 -14.91 -4.37 25.95
CA THR A 171 -14.99 -5.37 27.03
C THR A 171 -13.66 -5.47 27.78
N PRO A 172 -13.68 -5.55 29.13
CA PRO A 172 -12.46 -5.69 29.90
C PRO A 172 -11.67 -6.94 29.49
N TRP A 173 -10.39 -6.76 29.16
CA TRP A 173 -9.52 -7.84 28.71
C TRP A 173 -9.24 -8.84 29.84
N ASN A 174 -9.88 -10.00 29.81
CA ASN A 174 -9.86 -11.00 30.90
C ASN A 174 -8.73 -12.03 30.77
N LYS A 175 -7.51 -11.65 30.34
CA LYS A 175 -6.37 -12.57 30.30
C LYS A 175 -5.49 -12.41 31.53
N SER A 176 -5.52 -13.43 32.39
CA SER A 176 -4.94 -13.45 33.74
C SER A 176 -3.41 -13.50 33.84
N SER A 177 -2.62 -13.21 32.81
CA SER A 177 -1.18 -13.45 32.91
C SER A 177 -0.39 -12.76 31.79
N ILE A 178 0.45 -11.80 32.20
CA ILE A 178 1.87 -11.60 31.86
C ILE A 178 2.16 -10.08 31.90
N GLY A 179 2.79 -9.61 32.98
CA GLY A 179 3.39 -8.25 33.06
C GLY A 179 2.53 -7.19 33.74
N SER A 180 2.82 -6.90 35.00
CA SER A 180 2.13 -5.92 35.86
C SER A 180 2.53 -4.45 35.61
N GLY A 181 2.60 -4.01 34.35
CA GLY A 181 3.30 -2.76 33.99
C GLY A 181 2.45 -1.59 33.49
N SER A 182 1.79 -1.73 32.34
CA SER A 182 1.17 -0.59 31.65
C SER A 182 -0.35 -0.69 31.66
N SER A 183 -1.03 0.36 32.13
CA SER A 183 -2.49 0.48 32.04
C SER A 183 -3.00 0.90 30.65
N GLY A 184 -2.08 1.21 29.72
CA GLY A 184 -2.33 1.49 28.31
C GLY A 184 -2.95 0.33 27.53
N ASP A 185 -3.54 0.66 26.37
CA ASP A 185 -4.04 -0.30 25.38
C ASP A 185 -3.10 -0.36 24.17
N ARG A 186 -2.14 -1.28 24.21
CA ARG A 186 -1.13 -1.40 23.15
C ARG A 186 -1.72 -1.92 21.85
N VAL A 187 -2.80 -2.69 21.91
CA VAL A 187 -3.40 -3.30 20.73
C VAL A 187 -4.11 -2.24 19.90
N LEU A 188 -4.90 -1.39 20.56
CA LEU A 188 -5.50 -0.23 19.92
C LEU A 188 -4.43 0.74 19.40
N ALA A 189 -3.37 1.02 20.17
CA ALA A 189 -2.28 1.90 19.75
C ALA A 189 -1.58 1.39 18.46
N ASN A 190 -1.28 0.09 18.37
CA ASN A 190 -0.68 -0.50 17.17
C ASN A 190 -1.65 -0.48 15.97
N SER A 191 -2.96 -0.60 16.20
CA SER A 191 -3.95 -0.44 15.13
C SER A 191 -3.98 1.00 14.59
N MET A 192 -3.81 2.00 15.47
CA MET A 192 -3.74 3.41 15.08
C MET A 192 -2.47 3.72 14.30
N ILE A 193 -1.32 3.16 14.71
CA ILE A 193 -0.07 3.24 13.94
C ILE A 193 -0.29 2.70 12.52
N LEU A 194 -0.88 1.52 12.40
CA LEU A 194 -1.19 0.95 11.10
C LEU A 194 -2.11 1.85 10.27
N MET A 195 -3.15 2.46 10.87
CA MET A 195 -4.03 3.38 10.16
C MET A 195 -3.29 4.65 9.69
N CYS A 196 -2.44 5.24 10.53
CA CYS A 196 -1.59 6.36 10.15
C CYS A 196 -0.71 6.02 8.93
N ASP A 197 0.01 4.89 8.99
CA ASP A 197 0.90 4.47 7.91
C ASP A 197 0.14 4.20 6.61
N LEU A 198 -1.01 3.52 6.71
CA LEU A 198 -1.86 3.22 5.54
C LEU A 198 -2.46 4.47 4.92
N LEU A 199 -2.79 5.51 5.70
CA LEU A 199 -3.26 6.78 5.15
C LEU A 199 -2.19 7.45 4.31
N VAL A 200 -0.93 7.43 4.75
CA VAL A 200 0.17 8.01 3.97
C VAL A 200 0.42 7.23 2.68
N LEU A 201 0.34 5.90 2.72
CA LEU A 201 0.44 5.08 1.49
C LEU A 201 -0.74 5.30 0.53
N LYS A 202 -1.93 5.54 1.09
CA LYS A 202 -3.12 5.88 0.29
C LYS A 202 -2.96 7.25 -0.36
N GLU A 203 -2.42 8.23 0.36
CA GLU A 203 -2.12 9.56 -0.16
C GLU A 203 -1.09 9.49 -1.30
N LEU A 204 -0.01 8.72 -1.12
CA LEU A 204 0.94 8.45 -2.20
C LEU A 204 0.25 7.87 -3.44
N SER A 205 -0.68 6.94 -3.24
CA SER A 205 -1.41 6.31 -4.35
C SER A 205 -2.29 7.32 -5.10
N TYR A 206 -2.96 8.23 -4.39
CA TYR A 206 -3.74 9.30 -5.02
C TYR A 206 -2.85 10.30 -5.76
N ALA A 207 -1.79 10.77 -5.11
CA ALA A 207 -0.82 11.68 -5.72
C ALA A 207 -0.21 11.09 -7.01
N ILE A 208 0.14 9.80 -7.00
CA ILE A 208 0.63 9.09 -8.19
C ILE A 208 -0.41 9.09 -9.29
N VAL A 209 -1.68 8.77 -9.00
CA VAL A 209 -2.74 8.67 -10.02
C VAL A 209 -3.05 10.03 -10.63
N GLU A 210 -3.06 11.07 -9.82
CA GLU A 210 -3.30 12.46 -10.25
C GLU A 210 -2.10 13.06 -10.99
N GLY A 211 -0.90 12.51 -10.80
CA GLY A 211 0.34 13.04 -11.35
C GLY A 211 0.92 14.20 -10.53
N ASP A 212 0.56 14.31 -9.25
CA ASP A 212 1.07 15.33 -8.34
C ASP A 212 2.46 14.93 -7.82
N LEU A 213 3.47 15.37 -8.57
CA LEU A 213 4.88 15.09 -8.28
C LEU A 213 5.37 15.72 -6.98
N GLY A 214 4.84 16.89 -6.61
CA GLY A 214 5.22 17.57 -5.37
C GLY A 214 4.75 16.75 -4.18
N HIS A 215 3.48 16.33 -4.21
CA HIS A 215 2.91 15.53 -3.14
C HIS A 215 3.56 14.14 -3.03
N VAL A 216 3.85 13.49 -4.16
CA VAL A 216 4.62 12.23 -4.17
C VAL A 216 5.97 12.42 -3.48
N TYR A 217 6.67 13.53 -3.77
CA TYR A 217 7.97 13.81 -3.19
C TYR A 217 7.92 14.06 -1.67
N GLU A 218 6.92 14.77 -1.18
CA GLU A 218 6.73 14.96 0.27
C GLU A 218 6.41 13.66 0.99
N VAL A 219 5.57 12.80 0.40
CA VAL A 219 5.32 11.46 0.98
C VAL A 219 6.60 10.61 0.96
N MET A 220 7.45 10.74 -0.06
CA MET A 220 8.76 10.09 -0.07
C MET A 220 9.66 10.56 1.08
N LYS A 221 9.67 11.85 1.43
CA LYS A 221 10.38 12.34 2.62
C LYS A 221 9.84 11.72 3.91
N PHE A 222 8.53 11.51 4.00
CA PHE A 222 7.93 10.82 5.14
C PHE A 222 8.35 9.33 5.20
N LEU A 223 8.32 8.63 4.07
CA LEU A 223 8.71 7.22 3.97
C LEU A 223 10.17 6.99 4.33
N LEU A 224 11.06 7.97 4.17
CA LEU A 224 12.45 7.90 4.63
C LEU A 224 12.53 7.58 6.13
N PHE A 225 11.73 8.26 6.95
CA PHE A 225 11.72 8.03 8.40
C PHE A 225 11.19 6.64 8.71
N ILE A 226 10.09 6.22 8.08
CA ILE A 226 9.55 4.87 8.23
C ILE A 226 10.60 3.80 7.87
N PHE A 227 11.27 3.93 6.72
CA PHE A 227 12.30 2.98 6.29
C PHE A 227 13.52 2.95 7.19
N SER A 228 13.89 4.09 7.79
CA SER A 228 14.97 4.13 8.75
C SER A 228 14.63 3.35 10.03
N GLY A 229 13.37 3.44 10.49
CA GLY A 229 12.88 2.68 11.64
C GLY A 229 12.84 1.17 11.40
N PHE A 230 12.62 0.75 10.16
CA PHE A 230 12.73 -0.65 9.77
C PHE A 230 14.19 -1.14 9.76
N SER A 231 14.36 -2.47 9.83
CA SER A 231 15.65 -3.13 9.64
C SER A 231 16.14 -3.13 8.18
N HIS A 232 15.35 -2.59 7.25
CA HIS A 232 15.67 -2.56 5.82
C HIS A 232 16.44 -1.29 5.43
N SER A 233 17.70 -1.19 5.89
CA SER A 233 18.57 -0.02 5.69
C SER A 233 18.78 0.37 4.22
N LYS A 234 18.75 -0.58 3.27
CA LYS A 234 18.96 -0.31 1.84
C LYS A 234 17.97 0.74 1.29
N TYR A 235 16.68 0.60 1.60
CA TYR A 235 15.67 1.57 1.13
C TYR A 235 15.85 2.95 1.75
N CYS A 236 16.18 3.01 3.04
CA CYS A 236 16.52 4.26 3.71
C CYS A 236 17.70 4.96 3.02
N SER A 237 18.78 4.23 2.74
CA SER A 237 19.98 4.79 2.10
C SER A 237 19.70 5.30 0.68
N TYR A 238 18.96 4.54 -0.14
CA TYR A 238 18.59 4.99 -1.49
C TYR A 238 17.70 6.23 -1.46
N LEU A 239 16.73 6.25 -0.55
CA LEU A 239 15.78 7.35 -0.45
C LEU A 239 16.45 8.62 0.08
N LEU A 240 17.31 8.50 1.11
CA LEU A 240 18.11 9.60 1.63
C LEU A 240 19.02 10.18 0.54
N LYS A 241 19.73 9.33 -0.20
CA LYS A 241 20.59 9.76 -1.30
C LYS A 241 19.81 10.46 -2.40
N THR A 242 18.62 9.97 -2.72
CA THR A 242 17.73 10.59 -3.71
C THR A 242 17.27 11.97 -3.25
N ILE A 243 16.77 12.10 -2.03
CA ILE A 243 16.35 13.38 -1.44
C ILE A 243 17.51 14.37 -1.42
N MET A 244 18.69 13.96 -0.98
CA MET A 244 19.87 14.84 -0.94
C MET A 244 20.37 15.26 -2.32
N HIS A 245 20.28 14.37 -3.31
CA HIS A 245 20.60 14.74 -4.69
C HIS A 245 19.61 15.76 -5.24
N LEU A 246 18.33 15.63 -4.92
CA LEU A 246 17.30 16.58 -5.31
C LEU A 246 17.47 17.93 -4.61
N GLU A 247 17.60 17.95 -3.29
CA GLU A 247 17.64 19.17 -2.46
C GLU A 247 18.97 19.94 -2.55
N LEU A 248 20.11 19.24 -2.60
CA LEU A 248 21.42 19.88 -2.42
C LEU A 248 22.29 19.93 -3.68
N LYS A 249 22.07 19.01 -4.64
CA LYS A 249 22.98 18.86 -5.79
C LYS A 249 22.34 19.22 -7.12
N SER A 250 21.02 19.07 -7.25
CA SER A 250 20.32 19.29 -8.49
C SER A 250 20.04 20.78 -8.68
N SER A 251 20.28 21.31 -9.87
CA SER A 251 19.66 22.57 -10.26
C SER A 251 18.14 22.38 -10.35
N ASP A 252 17.34 23.43 -10.15
CA ASP A 252 15.86 23.40 -10.25
C ASP A 252 15.36 22.67 -11.52
N LYS A 253 16.03 22.89 -12.66
CA LYS A 253 15.69 22.22 -13.93
C LYS A 253 15.93 20.71 -13.91
N LEU A 254 17.00 20.27 -13.26
CA LEU A 254 17.34 18.85 -13.11
C LEU A 254 16.43 18.20 -12.07
N HIS A 255 16.16 18.89 -10.96
CA HIS A 255 15.18 18.49 -9.96
C HIS A 255 13.82 18.21 -10.59
N ASP A 256 13.28 19.19 -11.33
CA ASP A 256 12.05 19.06 -12.10
C ASP A 256 12.09 17.92 -13.09
N ALA A 257 13.19 17.75 -13.82
CA ALA A 257 13.32 16.70 -14.82
C ALA A 257 13.32 15.30 -14.17
N ILE A 258 14.00 15.14 -13.03
CA ILE A 258 14.02 13.88 -12.27
C ILE A 258 12.62 13.59 -11.75
N LEU A 259 11.97 14.54 -11.06
CA LEU A 259 10.60 14.34 -10.57
C LEU A 259 9.64 14.04 -11.72
N LYS A 260 9.68 14.79 -12.83
CA LYS A 260 8.83 14.50 -14.00
C LYS A 260 9.08 13.13 -14.63
N SER A 261 10.24 12.52 -14.39
CA SER A 261 10.55 11.16 -14.84
C SER A 261 10.09 10.06 -13.89
N THR A 262 9.71 10.38 -12.64
CA THR A 262 9.26 9.37 -11.65
C THR A 262 7.86 8.86 -11.93
N LEU A 263 7.01 9.65 -12.61
CA LEU A 263 5.67 9.26 -13.02
C LEU A 263 5.55 9.25 -14.54
N VAL A 264 4.81 8.28 -15.07
CA VAL A 264 4.54 8.13 -16.51
C VAL A 264 3.05 8.00 -16.77
N ASN A 265 2.58 8.64 -17.85
CA ASN A 265 1.20 8.55 -18.31
C ASN A 265 1.17 8.07 -19.76
N LEU A 266 1.39 6.77 -19.95
CA LEU A 266 1.41 6.14 -21.28
C LEU A 266 0.07 6.30 -22.05
N PRO A 267 -1.11 6.22 -21.39
CA PRO A 267 -2.38 6.46 -22.08
C PRO A 267 -2.64 7.93 -22.47
N GLY A 268 -1.94 8.87 -21.82
CA GLY A 268 -2.18 10.31 -21.97
C GLY A 268 -3.55 10.78 -21.46
N ARG A 269 -4.13 10.11 -20.46
CA ARG A 269 -5.44 10.46 -19.87
C ARG A 269 -5.24 11.01 -18.46
N GLU A 270 -6.08 11.95 -18.04
CA GLU A 270 -6.08 12.43 -16.65
C GLU A 270 -6.43 11.28 -15.70
N GLY A 271 -5.79 11.25 -14.52
CA GLY A 271 -6.01 10.17 -13.55
C GLY A 271 -5.46 8.80 -13.97
N SER A 272 -4.51 8.75 -14.91
CA SER A 272 -3.87 7.49 -15.35
C SER A 272 -2.35 7.53 -15.31
N PHE A 273 -1.79 8.35 -14.42
CA PHE A 273 -0.36 8.30 -14.13
C PHE A 273 -0.03 7.00 -13.35
N SER A 274 1.22 6.55 -13.48
CA SER A 274 1.76 5.39 -12.78
C SER A 274 3.22 5.65 -12.44
N ALA A 275 3.71 5.05 -11.36
CA ALA A 275 5.13 5.11 -11.02
C ALA A 275 5.96 4.50 -12.15
N ALA A 276 6.99 5.23 -12.60
CA ALA A 276 7.87 4.83 -13.70
C ALA A 276 8.59 3.52 -13.39
N ASP A 277 8.98 3.30 -12.14
CA ASP A 277 9.64 2.07 -11.68
C ASP A 277 8.73 0.84 -11.84
N ILE A 278 7.46 0.93 -11.44
CA ILE A 278 6.47 -0.15 -11.64
C ILE A 278 6.29 -0.44 -13.14
N MET A 279 6.27 0.59 -13.97
CA MET A 279 6.14 0.44 -15.41
C MET A 279 7.40 -0.22 -16.01
N GLN A 280 8.59 0.18 -15.55
CA GLN A 280 9.86 -0.42 -15.96
C GLN A 280 9.93 -1.90 -15.59
N GLU A 281 9.54 -2.25 -14.35
CA GLU A 281 9.48 -3.64 -13.90
C GLU A 281 8.51 -4.47 -14.74
N TYR A 282 7.32 -3.94 -15.03
CA TYR A 282 6.36 -4.58 -15.92
C TYR A 282 6.95 -4.85 -17.32
N PHE A 283 7.68 -3.88 -17.88
CA PHE A 283 8.36 -4.04 -19.18
C PHE A 283 9.53 -5.02 -19.12
N ASN A 284 10.28 -5.07 -18.03
CA ASN A 284 11.34 -6.06 -17.82
C ASN A 284 10.76 -7.48 -17.81
N CYS A 285 9.70 -7.73 -17.04
CA CYS A 285 9.03 -9.03 -17.01
C CYS A 285 8.45 -9.42 -18.39
N LEU A 286 7.89 -8.45 -19.11
CA LEU A 286 7.37 -8.68 -20.46
C LEU A 286 8.49 -9.03 -21.45
N LEU A 287 9.61 -8.33 -21.36
CA LEU A 287 10.79 -8.56 -22.20
C LEU A 287 11.38 -9.95 -21.93
N GLU A 288 11.57 -10.31 -20.67
CA GLU A 288 12.05 -11.64 -20.25
C GLU A 288 11.17 -12.74 -20.84
N SER A 289 9.84 -12.60 -20.69
CA SER A 289 8.87 -13.53 -21.27
C SER A 289 8.98 -13.68 -22.80
N ILE A 290 9.35 -12.61 -23.51
CA ILE A 290 9.52 -12.65 -24.98
C ILE A 290 10.83 -13.34 -25.34
N VAL A 291 11.92 -12.98 -24.66
CA VAL A 291 13.28 -13.51 -24.85
C VAL A 291 13.28 -15.03 -24.61
N GLU A 292 12.71 -15.49 -23.50
CA GLU A 292 12.60 -16.92 -23.16
C GLU A 292 11.82 -17.71 -24.22
N LYS A 293 10.66 -17.20 -24.65
CA LYS A 293 9.79 -17.89 -25.61
C LYS A 293 10.38 -17.95 -27.01
N LYS A 294 11.22 -16.98 -27.38
CA LYS A 294 11.87 -16.91 -28.69
C LYS A 294 13.23 -17.59 -28.70
N GLY A 295 13.82 -17.87 -27.54
CA GLY A 295 15.16 -18.46 -27.43
C GLY A 295 16.23 -17.55 -28.03
N VAL A 296 16.07 -16.23 -27.87
CA VAL A 296 17.01 -15.20 -28.33
C VAL A 296 17.71 -14.58 -27.13
N GLU A 297 18.84 -13.91 -27.33
CA GLU A 297 19.53 -13.18 -26.27
C GLU A 297 19.03 -11.73 -26.17
N TYR A 298 19.18 -11.10 -24.99
CA TYR A 298 18.87 -9.68 -24.79
C TYR A 298 19.70 -8.74 -25.69
N SER A 299 20.90 -9.18 -26.08
CA SER A 299 21.82 -8.47 -26.96
C SER A 299 21.41 -8.51 -28.44
N ASP A 300 20.40 -9.31 -28.80
CA ASP A 300 19.93 -9.41 -30.19
C ASP A 300 19.47 -8.04 -30.70
N THR A 301 19.97 -7.66 -31.88
CA THR A 301 19.74 -6.34 -32.46
C THR A 301 18.25 -6.07 -32.67
N PHE A 302 17.46 -7.09 -33.02
CA PHE A 302 16.03 -6.98 -33.19
C PHE A 302 15.32 -6.78 -31.84
N ILE A 303 15.71 -7.50 -30.79
CA ILE A 303 15.15 -7.30 -29.45
C ILE A 303 15.43 -5.87 -28.97
N HIS A 304 16.66 -5.41 -29.07
CA HIS A 304 17.07 -4.10 -28.57
C HIS A 304 16.43 -2.93 -29.34
N HIS A 305 16.46 -2.95 -30.68
CA HIS A 305 16.04 -1.79 -31.48
C HIS A 305 14.56 -1.82 -31.89
N VAL A 306 13.92 -2.99 -31.86
CA VAL A 306 12.52 -3.15 -32.30
C VAL A 306 11.62 -3.52 -31.14
N VAL A 307 11.94 -4.57 -30.37
CA VAL A 307 11.05 -5.05 -29.31
C VAL A 307 11.02 -4.08 -28.13
N LEU A 308 12.18 -3.75 -27.57
CA LEU A 308 12.32 -2.93 -26.36
C LEU A 308 11.63 -1.57 -26.51
N CYS A 309 11.87 -0.88 -27.63
CA CYS A 309 11.28 0.43 -27.91
C CYS A 309 9.76 0.42 -28.11
N ASN A 310 9.16 -0.76 -28.34
CA ASN A 310 7.74 -0.90 -28.66
C ASN A 310 7.00 -1.83 -27.69
N LEU A 311 7.57 -2.16 -26.52
CA LEU A 311 6.97 -3.10 -25.55
C LEU A 311 5.55 -2.72 -25.15
N HIS A 312 5.31 -1.43 -24.89
CA HIS A 312 3.98 -0.90 -24.61
C HIS A 312 2.97 -1.25 -25.72
N HIS A 313 3.36 -1.02 -26.99
CA HIS A 313 2.51 -1.31 -28.13
C HIS A 313 2.31 -2.82 -28.33
N PHE A 314 3.32 -3.65 -28.09
CA PHE A 314 3.17 -5.10 -28.16
C PHE A 314 2.23 -5.64 -27.08
N ALA A 315 2.29 -5.09 -25.86
CA ALA A 315 1.34 -5.42 -24.80
C ALA A 315 -0.10 -5.07 -25.21
N HIS A 316 -0.30 -3.89 -25.81
CA HIS A 316 -1.59 -3.44 -26.30
C HIS A 316 -2.11 -4.23 -27.50
N ILE A 317 -1.27 -4.50 -28.51
CA ILE A 317 -1.66 -5.26 -29.72
C ILE A 317 -2.23 -6.62 -29.33
N LYS A 318 -1.67 -7.28 -28.32
CA LYS A 318 -2.22 -8.54 -27.80
C LYS A 318 -3.66 -8.38 -27.30
N LEU A 319 -3.93 -7.31 -26.54
CA LEU A 319 -5.27 -6.99 -26.03
C LEU A 319 -6.23 -6.61 -27.17
N ASP A 320 -5.77 -5.75 -28.08
CA ASP A 320 -6.55 -5.29 -29.23
C ASP A 320 -6.90 -6.45 -30.18
N LEU A 321 -5.98 -7.39 -30.39
CA LEU A 321 -6.23 -8.60 -31.17
C LEU A 321 -7.26 -9.51 -30.50
N GLN A 322 -7.19 -9.68 -29.18
CA GLN A 322 -8.20 -10.45 -28.43
C GLN A 322 -9.59 -9.84 -28.62
N ILE A 323 -9.71 -8.53 -28.40
CA ILE A 323 -10.96 -7.79 -28.62
C ILE A 323 -11.42 -7.92 -30.08
N GLY A 324 -10.51 -7.76 -31.04
CA GLY A 324 -10.80 -7.79 -32.47
C GLY A 324 -11.30 -9.14 -32.99
N VAL A 325 -10.88 -10.26 -32.39
CA VAL A 325 -11.39 -11.60 -32.75
C VAL A 325 -12.71 -11.95 -32.06
N GLY A 326 -13.33 -11.00 -31.35
CA GLY A 326 -14.56 -11.24 -30.59
C GLY A 326 -14.35 -12.18 -29.41
N MET A 327 -13.09 -12.38 -29.00
CA MET A 327 -12.85 -12.87 -27.66
C MET A 327 -13.18 -11.69 -26.76
N ASP A 328 -14.22 -11.84 -25.93
CA ASP A 328 -14.35 -11.00 -24.76
C ASP A 328 -12.97 -10.97 -24.10
N MET A 329 -12.55 -9.79 -23.61
CA MET A 329 -11.41 -9.76 -22.72
C MET A 329 -11.74 -10.75 -21.61
N GLN A 330 -11.22 -11.98 -21.71
CA GLN A 330 -10.97 -12.82 -20.57
C GLN A 330 -10.00 -11.97 -19.81
N SER A 331 -10.56 -11.12 -18.95
CA SER A 331 -9.79 -10.12 -18.26
C SER A 331 -8.61 -10.88 -17.72
N GLY A 332 -7.40 -10.54 -18.12
CA GLY A 332 -6.19 -11.08 -17.52
C GLY A 332 -6.11 -10.75 -16.02
N LYS A 333 -7.16 -10.16 -15.43
CA LYS A 333 -7.65 -10.62 -14.15
C LYS A 333 -7.78 -12.15 -14.22
N TYR A 334 -6.68 -12.87 -13.95
CA TYR A 334 -6.76 -13.89 -12.89
C TYR A 334 -7.86 -13.39 -11.97
N SER A 335 -9.03 -14.04 -11.88
CA SER A 335 -10.11 -13.56 -11.01
C SER A 335 -9.41 -13.30 -9.70
N THR A 336 -9.04 -12.03 -9.45
CA THR A 336 -7.99 -11.70 -8.48
C THR A 336 -8.63 -12.22 -7.24
N LEU A 337 -8.08 -13.30 -6.68
CA LEU A 337 -8.77 -14.15 -5.71
C LEU A 337 -9.46 -13.17 -4.80
N SER A 338 -10.79 -13.12 -4.93
CA SER A 338 -11.53 -11.95 -4.47
C SER A 338 -11.13 -11.82 -3.03
N LEU A 339 -10.41 -10.77 -2.62
CA LEU A 339 -9.90 -10.67 -1.26
C LEU A 339 -11.05 -10.53 -0.25
N ALA A 340 -12.30 -10.43 -0.73
CA ALA A 340 -13.50 -10.30 0.08
C ALA A 340 -13.64 -11.36 1.20
N PRO A 341 -13.40 -12.67 1.02
CA PRO A 341 -13.39 -13.65 2.11
C PRO A 341 -12.30 -13.37 3.15
N GLU A 342 -11.07 -13.08 2.74
CA GLU A 342 -9.95 -12.77 3.63
C GLU A 342 -10.20 -11.46 4.39
N THR A 343 -10.64 -10.42 3.69
CA THR A 343 -11.07 -9.15 4.29
C THR A 343 -12.21 -9.38 5.27
N LYS A 344 -13.22 -10.21 4.92
CA LYS A 344 -14.32 -10.52 5.83
C LYS A 344 -13.84 -11.23 7.10
N ILE A 345 -12.92 -12.19 6.97
CA ILE A 345 -12.31 -12.87 8.12
C ILE A 345 -11.55 -11.87 8.97
N LEU A 346 -10.74 -10.99 8.35
CA LEU A 346 -9.98 -9.96 9.05
C LEU A 346 -10.89 -8.99 9.81
N LEU A 347 -11.96 -8.50 9.18
CA LEU A 347 -12.93 -7.61 9.82
C LEU A 347 -13.69 -8.31 10.95
N GLN A 348 -14.02 -9.59 10.79
CA GLN A 348 -14.61 -10.38 11.85
C GLN A 348 -13.64 -10.51 13.03
N LEU A 349 -12.35 -10.77 12.77
CA LEU A 349 -11.32 -10.80 13.81
C LEU A 349 -11.18 -9.46 14.51
N TYR A 350 -11.21 -8.35 13.76
CA TYR A 350 -11.16 -7.01 14.34
C TYR A 350 -12.37 -6.75 15.24
N GLN A 351 -13.55 -7.24 14.85
CA GLN A 351 -14.76 -7.15 15.65
C GLN A 351 -14.69 -8.02 16.91
N ASP A 352 -14.31 -9.28 16.76
CA ASP A 352 -14.23 -10.25 17.87
C ASP A 352 -13.19 -9.85 18.90
N HIS A 353 -12.14 -9.13 18.48
CA HIS A 353 -11.09 -8.59 19.35
C HIS A 353 -11.30 -7.13 19.75
N GLU A 354 -12.41 -6.53 19.34
CA GLU A 354 -12.76 -5.13 19.64
C GLU A 354 -11.60 -4.17 19.33
N LEU A 355 -10.90 -4.38 18.21
CA LEU A 355 -9.62 -3.73 17.88
C LEU A 355 -9.64 -2.19 17.94
N HIS A 356 -10.80 -1.57 17.68
CA HIS A 356 -10.98 -0.12 17.64
C HIS A 356 -11.74 0.41 18.87
N TYR A 357 -11.94 -0.43 19.88
CA TYR A 357 -12.47 -0.03 21.19
C TYR A 357 -11.32 0.06 22.18
N GLN A 358 -11.52 0.92 23.17
CA GLN A 358 -10.59 1.08 24.25
C GLN A 358 -10.74 -0.07 25.27
N CYS A 359 -9.74 -0.94 25.35
CA CYS A 359 -9.69 -2.11 26.22
C CYS A 359 -8.50 -2.01 27.19
N PRO A 360 -8.70 -1.47 28.42
CA PRO A 360 -7.61 -1.24 29.36
C PRO A 360 -6.76 -2.48 29.66
N GLY A 361 -5.45 -2.36 29.49
CA GLY A 361 -4.50 -3.46 29.73
C GLY A 361 -4.44 -4.51 28.62
N GLN A 362 -5.03 -4.25 27.45
CA GLN A 362 -4.88 -5.11 26.28
C GLN A 362 -3.47 -4.95 25.69
N ALA A 363 -2.71 -6.05 25.68
CA ALA A 363 -1.37 -6.11 25.09
C ALA A 363 -1.12 -7.49 24.47
N PHE A 364 -0.51 -7.51 23.30
CA PHE A 364 0.14 -8.70 22.74
C PHE A 364 1.62 -8.69 23.12
N ASN A 365 2.32 -9.81 22.92
CA ASN A 365 3.74 -9.98 23.29
C ASN A 365 4.71 -9.18 22.39
N THR A 366 4.20 -8.24 21.60
CA THR A 366 4.95 -7.42 20.65
C THR A 366 5.12 -6.03 21.23
N GLN A 367 6.36 -5.55 21.26
CA GLN A 367 6.68 -4.16 21.58
C GLN A 367 6.03 -3.22 20.55
N ASP A 368 5.61 -2.04 21.00
CA ASP A 368 5.03 -1.01 20.15
C ASP A 368 6.07 -0.53 19.13
N ARG A 369 5.64 -0.38 17.87
CA ARG A 369 6.51 -0.16 16.72
C ARG A 369 6.10 1.10 15.98
N ASP A 370 6.27 2.25 16.62
CA ASP A 370 6.23 3.56 15.95
C ASP A 370 7.51 3.68 15.09
N MET A 371 7.45 3.11 13.88
CA MET A 371 8.59 3.03 12.96
C MET A 371 9.05 4.42 12.52
N PHE A 372 8.12 5.36 12.37
CA PHE A 372 8.44 6.73 12.04
C PHE A 372 9.33 7.35 13.12
N ARG A 373 8.92 7.27 14.39
CA ARG A 373 9.70 7.80 15.51
C ARG A 373 11.05 7.11 15.66
N GLN A 374 11.07 5.78 15.60
CA GLN A 374 12.32 5.02 15.68
C GLN A 374 13.30 5.43 14.58
N GLY A 375 12.80 5.63 13.36
CA GLY A 375 13.62 6.09 12.25
C GLY A 375 14.09 7.53 12.40
N LEU A 376 13.27 8.42 12.94
CA LEU A 376 13.67 9.79 13.27
C LEU A 376 14.81 9.80 14.29
N GLU A 377 14.68 9.04 15.38
CA GLU A 377 15.71 8.90 16.42
C GLU A 377 17.00 8.30 15.85
N LYS A 378 16.88 7.23 15.06
CA LYS A 378 18.03 6.58 14.40
C LYS A 378 18.76 7.49 13.42
N LEU A 379 18.02 8.24 12.60
CA LEU A 379 18.60 9.23 11.68
C LEU A 379 19.32 10.33 12.46
N ASN A 380 18.70 10.87 13.50
CA ASN A 380 19.26 11.97 14.28
C ASN A 380 20.48 11.56 15.10
N ASN A 381 20.54 10.33 15.60
CA ASN A 381 21.56 9.92 16.56
C ASN A 381 22.82 9.30 15.94
N SER A 382 22.77 8.75 14.72
CA SER A 382 23.96 8.09 14.16
C SER A 382 23.99 7.97 12.63
N CYS A 383 22.86 7.75 11.98
CA CYS A 383 22.87 7.44 10.54
C CYS A 383 23.19 8.69 9.71
N LEU A 384 22.65 9.84 10.07
CA LEU A 384 22.88 11.07 9.31
C LEU A 384 24.34 11.55 9.38
N GLU A 385 24.97 11.50 10.56
CA GLU A 385 26.38 11.90 10.72
C GLU A 385 27.32 10.99 9.90
N LYS A 386 27.17 9.68 10.03
CA LYS A 386 27.93 8.70 9.22
C LYS A 386 27.78 8.99 7.72
N TRP A 387 26.55 9.23 7.29
CA TRP A 387 26.24 9.49 5.89
C TRP A 387 26.82 10.82 5.39
N ILE A 388 26.78 11.88 6.20
CA ILE A 388 27.43 13.17 5.89
C ILE A 388 28.92 12.96 5.66
N ILE A 389 29.59 12.22 6.56
CA ILE A 389 31.03 11.92 6.45
C ILE A 389 31.32 11.13 5.16
N GLU A 390 30.53 10.09 4.87
CA GLU A 390 30.67 9.28 3.67
C GLU A 390 30.53 10.14 2.40
N MET A 391 29.48 10.94 2.32
CA MET A 391 29.18 11.73 1.13
C MET A 391 30.11 12.90 0.91
N THR A 392 30.55 13.58 1.98
CA THR A 392 31.56 14.64 1.88
C THR A 392 32.89 14.06 1.42
N THR A 393 33.30 12.91 1.96
CA THR A 393 34.52 12.22 1.54
C THR A 393 34.45 11.82 0.07
N THR A 394 33.36 11.21 -0.40
CA THR A 394 33.20 10.81 -1.81
C THR A 394 33.15 12.02 -2.74
N CYS A 395 32.46 13.10 -2.36
CA CYS A 395 32.41 14.31 -3.18
C CYS A 395 33.78 15.01 -3.27
N ASP A 396 34.55 15.04 -2.18
CA ASP A 396 35.91 15.58 -2.17
C ASP A 396 36.88 14.76 -3.03
N LEU A 397 36.73 13.43 -3.04
CA LEU A 397 37.48 12.57 -3.95
C LEU A 397 37.16 12.89 -5.42
N CYS A 398 35.87 13.06 -5.76
CA CYS A 398 35.47 13.47 -7.10
C CYS A 398 36.06 14.85 -7.49
N ARG A 399 36.06 15.80 -6.56
CA ARG A 399 36.63 17.15 -6.79
C ARG A 399 38.14 17.10 -7.00
N LYS A 400 38.86 16.29 -6.22
CA LYS A 400 40.32 16.11 -6.37
C LYS A 400 40.66 15.41 -7.68
N ALA A 401 39.87 14.42 -8.10
CA ALA A 401 40.05 13.72 -9.38
C ALA A 401 39.86 14.64 -10.60
N GLN A 402 39.01 15.66 -10.51
CA GLN A 402 38.81 16.63 -11.60
C GLN A 402 39.95 17.65 -11.75
N ILE A 403 40.78 17.84 -10.71
CA ILE A 403 41.84 18.86 -10.71
C ILE A 403 43.15 18.33 -11.33
N ASP A 404 43.34 17.01 -11.45
CA ASP A 404 44.52 16.43 -12.10
C ASP A 404 44.15 15.38 -13.18
N PRO A 405 43.86 15.83 -14.42
CA PRO A 405 43.56 14.94 -15.54
C PRO A 405 44.76 14.13 -16.04
N THR A 406 45.95 14.24 -15.41
CA THR A 406 47.21 13.71 -15.93
C THR A 406 47.79 12.53 -15.15
N SER A 407 47.23 12.12 -14.01
CA SER A 407 47.95 11.17 -13.12
C SER A 407 47.18 9.98 -12.56
N VAL A 408 45.89 9.76 -12.86
CA VAL A 408 45.14 8.67 -12.22
C VAL A 408 44.89 7.50 -13.17
N HIS A 409 45.72 6.46 -13.04
CA HIS A 409 45.40 5.12 -13.51
C HIS A 409 44.40 4.54 -12.50
N ILE A 410 43.10 4.60 -12.80
CA ILE A 410 42.05 4.05 -11.95
C ILE A 410 42.03 2.54 -12.21
N ASP A 411 42.55 1.76 -11.27
CA ASP A 411 42.19 0.36 -11.17
C ASP A 411 40.70 0.31 -10.79
N ASP A 412 39.91 -0.26 -11.69
CA ASP A 412 38.46 -0.43 -11.59
C ASP A 412 38.12 -1.12 -10.26
N PRO A 413 37.51 -0.44 -9.28
CA PRO A 413 37.08 -1.10 -8.06
C PRO A 413 35.93 -2.02 -8.45
N SER A 414 36.21 -3.32 -8.52
CA SER A 414 35.18 -4.32 -8.68
C SER A 414 34.13 -4.10 -7.58
N ASP A 415 32.90 -3.77 -7.99
CA ASP A 415 31.68 -3.67 -7.17
C ASP A 415 31.32 -5.02 -6.54
N SER A 416 32.20 -5.53 -5.67
CA SER A 416 31.84 -6.53 -4.69
C SER A 416 31.47 -5.79 -3.42
N GLU A 417 30.29 -5.16 -3.40
CA GLU A 417 29.56 -4.96 -2.16
C GLU A 417 29.27 -6.36 -1.61
N SER A 418 30.24 -6.93 -0.87
CA SER A 418 29.96 -8.10 -0.07
C SER A 418 28.96 -7.65 0.98
N ASP A 419 27.72 -8.13 0.86
CA ASP A 419 26.65 -8.10 1.85
C ASP A 419 27.12 -8.82 3.14
N THR A 420 28.15 -8.30 3.80
CA THR A 420 28.40 -8.60 5.19
C THR A 420 27.31 -7.86 5.94
N ASN A 421 26.20 -8.58 6.15
CA ASN A 421 25.18 -8.36 7.17
C ASN A 421 25.88 -8.30 8.54
N GLU A 422 26.65 -7.24 8.77
CA GLU A 422 27.18 -6.96 10.09
C GLU A 422 25.97 -6.68 10.97
N ASN A 423 25.79 -7.54 11.97
CA ASN A 423 24.71 -7.49 12.94
C ASN A 423 24.67 -6.11 13.63
N GLU A 424 23.96 -5.15 13.05
CA GLU A 424 23.60 -3.87 13.68
C GLU A 424 22.47 -4.03 14.72
N ASP A 425 22.03 -5.27 15.01
CA ASP A 425 20.89 -5.58 15.86
C ASP A 425 21.09 -5.37 17.38
N ASN A 426 22.26 -4.89 17.83
CA ASN A 426 22.59 -4.82 19.26
C ASN A 426 22.60 -3.41 19.89
N PHE A 427 22.10 -2.38 19.20
CA PHE A 427 22.11 -1.00 19.72
C PHE A 427 20.70 -0.49 20.06
N TRP A 428 20.03 -1.17 21.00
CA TRP A 428 18.81 -0.65 21.64
C TRP A 428 19.11 -0.36 23.11
N ALA A 429 19.80 0.75 23.37
CA ALA A 429 19.88 1.30 24.73
C ALA A 429 18.54 1.96 25.07
N GLU A 430 18.04 1.73 26.29
CA GLU A 430 16.89 2.46 26.84
C GLU A 430 17.34 3.90 27.14
N ASP A 431 17.22 4.80 26.16
CA ASP A 431 17.43 6.23 26.37
C ASP A 431 16.14 6.90 26.90
N ASP A 432 16.30 7.77 27.90
CA ASP A 432 15.21 8.59 28.47
C ASP A 432 14.73 9.63 27.43
N ILE A 433 13.58 9.38 26.81
CA ILE A 433 13.05 10.18 25.69
C ILE A 433 12.21 11.37 26.19
N THR A 434 12.51 12.60 25.75
CA THR A 434 11.84 13.84 26.23
C THR A 434 11.07 14.65 25.18
N GLY A 435 10.89 14.14 23.96
CA GLY A 435 10.15 14.84 22.89
C GLY A 435 9.28 13.93 22.03
N PHE A 436 8.20 14.48 21.48
CA PHE A 436 7.33 13.83 20.49
C PHE A 436 7.24 14.70 19.22
N SER A 437 7.19 14.12 18.02
CA SER A 437 7.12 14.85 16.74
C SER A 437 5.93 14.35 15.91
N LEU A 438 5.04 15.25 15.52
CA LEU A 438 3.87 14.96 14.69
C LEU A 438 4.15 15.32 13.21
N PRO A 439 4.21 14.33 12.31
CA PRO A 439 4.28 14.60 10.88
C PRO A 439 2.90 14.98 10.33
N MET A 440 2.84 16.03 9.52
CA MET A 440 1.63 16.49 8.84
C MET A 440 2.01 17.12 7.50
N VAL A 441 1.26 16.88 6.43
CA VAL A 441 1.41 17.62 5.17
C VAL A 441 0.47 18.83 5.22
N ILE A 442 1.01 20.03 5.15
CA ILE A 442 0.25 21.30 5.19
C ILE A 442 0.55 22.03 3.89
N ASP A 443 -0.50 22.35 3.13
CA ASP A 443 -0.38 23.08 1.86
C ASP A 443 0.60 22.45 0.84
N GLY A 444 0.77 21.12 0.92
CA GLY A 444 1.65 20.37 0.04
C GLY A 444 3.09 20.25 0.52
N ASP A 445 3.42 20.71 1.73
CA ASP A 445 4.75 20.55 2.35
C ASP A 445 4.69 19.63 3.58
N LEU A 446 5.60 18.67 3.70
CA LEU A 446 5.72 17.86 4.91
C LEU A 446 6.26 18.73 6.06
N CYS A 447 5.46 18.91 7.10
CA CYS A 447 5.77 19.61 8.34
C CYS A 447 5.95 18.64 9.52
N LEU A 448 6.93 18.89 10.39
CA LEU A 448 7.17 18.12 11.62
C LEU A 448 6.91 19.04 12.80
N VAL A 449 5.75 18.90 13.43
CA VAL A 449 5.45 19.69 14.63
C VAL A 449 6.08 18.98 15.82
N THR A 450 7.18 19.53 16.33
CA THR A 450 7.85 19.00 17.52
C THR A 450 7.21 19.55 18.78
N PHE A 451 6.90 18.67 19.72
CA PHE A 451 6.39 19.00 21.04
C PHE A 451 7.40 18.52 22.07
N SER A 452 7.94 19.45 22.87
CA SER A 452 8.50 19.10 24.18
C SER A 452 7.35 18.53 25.00
N MET A 453 7.46 17.30 25.53
CA MET A 453 6.40 16.75 26.38
C MET A 453 6.21 17.68 27.59
N PRO A 454 5.13 18.47 27.65
CA PRO A 454 4.89 19.29 28.81
C PRO A 454 4.10 18.45 29.83
N PRO A 455 3.99 18.89 31.10
CA PRO A 455 3.12 18.22 32.07
C PRO A 455 1.71 18.00 31.49
N GLU A 456 1.06 16.87 31.83
CA GLU A 456 -0.22 16.35 31.27
C GLU A 456 -1.33 17.40 31.02
N GLN A 457 -1.30 18.54 31.71
CA GLN A 457 -2.25 19.64 31.55
C GLN A 457 -2.12 20.38 30.21
N GLU A 458 -0.93 20.46 29.61
CA GLU A 458 -0.72 21.17 28.34
C GLU A 458 -1.13 20.34 27.11
N ILE A 459 -1.16 19.00 27.21
CA ILE A 459 -1.56 18.15 26.07
C ILE A 459 -3.04 18.35 25.73
N ASN A 460 -3.90 18.50 26.74
CA ASN A 460 -5.31 18.88 26.53
C ASN A 460 -5.43 20.27 25.87
N GLN A 461 -4.50 21.18 26.19
CA GLN A 461 -4.45 22.51 25.58
C GLN A 461 -4.00 22.45 24.11
N VAL A 462 -3.02 21.61 23.77
CA VAL A 462 -2.63 21.35 22.37
C VAL A 462 -3.81 20.78 21.58
N PHE A 463 -4.51 19.78 22.11
CA PHE A 463 -5.69 19.22 21.43
C PHE A 463 -6.79 20.27 21.24
N THR A 464 -7.03 21.10 22.26
CA THR A 464 -7.98 22.22 22.18
C THR A 464 -7.54 23.26 21.15
N ASN A 465 -6.25 23.59 21.08
CA ASN A 465 -5.68 24.55 20.14
C ASN A 465 -5.74 24.04 18.71
N VAL A 466 -5.39 22.78 18.45
CA VAL A 466 -5.51 22.14 17.13
C VAL A 466 -6.98 22.15 16.71
N ASN A 467 -7.91 21.77 17.59
CA ASN A 467 -9.34 21.83 17.30
C ASN A 467 -9.86 23.24 17.03
N ALA A 468 -9.37 24.23 17.78
CA ALA A 468 -9.70 25.63 17.55
C ALA A 468 -9.17 26.11 16.19
N GLN A 469 -7.94 25.73 15.83
CA GLN A 469 -7.31 26.09 14.57
C GLN A 469 -8.08 25.51 13.36
N TYR A 470 -8.55 24.26 13.45
CA TYR A 470 -9.43 23.67 12.44
C TYR A 470 -10.82 24.32 12.39
N SER A 471 -11.34 24.77 13.53
CA SER A 471 -12.63 25.48 13.61
C SER A 471 -12.54 26.90 13.01
N ASP A 472 -11.41 27.58 13.16
CA ASP A 472 -11.17 28.91 12.61
C ASP A 472 -11.00 28.89 11.08
N ILE A 473 -10.35 27.84 10.54
CA ILE A 473 -10.29 27.60 9.08
C ILE A 473 -11.70 27.48 8.47
N GLN A 474 -12.67 26.93 9.22
CA GLN A 474 -14.07 26.81 8.77
C GLN A 474 -14.84 28.14 8.79
N THR A 475 -14.40 29.14 9.56
CA THR A 475 -15.08 30.44 9.68
C THR A 475 -14.49 31.53 8.79
N GLY A 476 -13.46 31.22 7.99
CA GLY A 476 -12.86 32.16 7.03
C GLY A 476 -12.06 33.29 7.68
N GLY A 477 -11.66 33.14 8.95
CA GLY A 477 -10.76 34.07 9.61
C GLY A 477 -9.31 33.73 9.27
N SER A 478 -8.61 34.64 8.57
CA SER A 478 -7.16 34.50 8.33
C SER A 478 -6.41 34.80 9.62
N PRO A 479 -5.69 33.84 10.24
CA PRO A 479 -4.88 34.12 11.40
C PRO A 479 -3.51 34.67 10.99
N GLU A 480 -2.96 35.57 11.80
CA GLU A 480 -1.55 35.96 11.79
C GLU A 480 -0.79 34.84 12.54
N ILE A 481 0.03 34.07 11.81
CA ILE A 481 0.68 32.83 12.27
C ILE A 481 2.16 33.11 12.56
N ASP A 482 2.68 32.69 13.72
CA ASP A 482 4.13 32.48 13.92
C ASP A 482 4.58 31.28 13.06
N PRO A 483 5.69 31.37 12.29
CA PRO A 483 5.98 30.41 11.23
C PRO A 483 6.13 28.97 11.76
N PRO A 484 5.44 27.97 11.18
CA PRO A 484 5.58 26.57 11.56
C PRO A 484 7.00 26.05 11.27
N PHE A 485 7.44 25.08 12.06
CA PHE A 485 8.72 24.40 11.88
C PHE A 485 8.70 23.61 10.56
N ASP A 486 9.46 24.10 9.59
CA ASP A 486 9.65 23.48 8.28
C ASP A 486 10.76 22.40 8.37
N PRO A 487 10.46 21.11 8.15
CA PRO A 487 11.40 19.99 8.15
C PRO A 487 12.43 20.06 7.04
N CYS A 488 12.07 20.65 5.89
CA CYS A 488 13.03 20.97 4.84
C CYS A 488 13.99 22.02 5.37
N MET A 489 13.51 23.06 6.05
CA MET A 489 14.37 24.01 6.77
C MET A 489 15.14 23.38 7.94
N PHE A 490 14.65 22.35 8.63
CA PHE A 490 15.41 21.67 9.70
C PHE A 490 16.51 20.78 9.15
N LEU A 491 16.21 19.91 8.16
CA LEU A 491 17.22 19.15 7.44
C LEU A 491 18.20 20.11 6.76
N HIS A 492 17.72 21.15 6.07
CA HIS A 492 18.53 22.16 5.41
C HIS A 492 19.39 22.97 6.40
N ASN A 493 18.84 23.47 7.52
CA ASN A 493 19.59 24.22 8.54
C ASN A 493 20.56 23.32 9.32
N LYS A 494 20.19 22.07 9.61
CA LYS A 494 21.07 21.12 10.30
C LYS A 494 22.21 20.70 9.36
N LEU A 495 21.89 20.32 8.12
CA LEU A 495 22.89 20.05 7.07
C LEU A 495 23.77 21.28 6.81
N LEU A 496 23.20 22.48 6.64
CA LEU A 496 23.97 23.72 6.46
C LEU A 496 24.86 24.03 7.65
N SER A 497 24.36 23.91 8.89
CA SER A 497 25.15 24.17 10.10
C SER A 497 26.36 23.24 10.18
N THR A 498 26.17 21.95 9.92
CA THR A 498 27.24 20.95 9.88
C THR A 498 28.20 21.19 8.70
N PHE A 499 27.69 21.54 7.51
CA PHE A 499 28.52 21.88 6.34
C PHE A 499 29.32 23.18 6.50
N THR A 500 28.80 24.18 7.24
CA THR A 500 29.48 25.45 7.46
C THR A 500 30.57 25.36 8.52
N ASP A 501 30.39 24.52 9.53
CA ASP A 501 31.37 24.33 10.60
C ASP A 501 32.62 23.58 10.11
N ASP A 502 32.46 22.66 9.14
CA ASP A 502 33.58 21.87 8.59
C ASP A 502 34.33 22.54 7.42
N LEU A 503 33.75 23.53 6.74
CA LEU A 503 34.35 24.12 5.52
C LEU A 503 34.93 25.53 5.67
N ASN A 504 34.76 26.21 6.81
CA ASN A 504 35.29 27.57 7.05
C ASN A 504 34.96 28.56 5.90
N ILE A 505 33.76 28.45 5.31
CA ILE A 505 33.28 29.34 4.26
C ILE A 505 32.43 30.44 4.90
N ASN A 506 32.75 31.68 4.58
CA ASN A 506 32.15 32.89 5.13
C ASN A 506 30.63 32.94 4.87
N SER A 507 29.84 32.76 5.93
CA SER A 507 28.36 32.60 5.93
C SER A 507 27.57 33.79 5.35
N SER A 508 28.20 34.95 5.18
CA SER A 508 27.55 36.19 4.74
C SER A 508 27.26 36.27 3.23
N PHE A 509 27.85 35.41 2.40
CA PHE A 509 27.67 35.47 0.94
C PHE A 509 26.52 34.58 0.42
N PHE A 510 26.20 33.48 1.12
CA PHE A 510 25.17 32.52 0.68
C PHE A 510 23.75 32.95 1.09
N LEU A 511 23.59 33.59 2.25
CA LEU A 511 22.29 34.05 2.76
C LEU A 511 21.67 35.23 1.96
N ASN A 512 22.49 36.01 1.25
CA ASN A 512 22.02 37.20 0.52
C ASN A 512 21.43 36.89 -0.87
N SER A 513 21.53 35.66 -1.38
CA SER A 513 21.01 35.30 -2.71
C SER A 513 19.60 34.68 -2.71
N LEU A 514 19.00 34.44 -1.53
CA LEU A 514 17.70 33.77 -1.37
C LEU A 514 16.57 34.67 -0.82
N THR A 515 16.86 35.95 -0.53
CA THR A 515 15.87 36.91 0.03
C THR A 515 15.51 38.07 -0.90
N SER A 516 15.87 38.02 -2.18
CA SER A 516 15.48 39.06 -3.14
C SER A 516 14.58 38.52 -4.25
N VAL A 517 13.32 38.98 -4.19
CA VAL A 517 12.29 39.06 -5.25
C VAL A 517 11.24 37.93 -5.31
N LYS A 518 10.18 38.10 -4.51
CA LYS A 518 8.77 38.17 -4.96
C LYS A 518 8.30 39.60 -4.57
N GLU A 519 7.63 40.43 -5.37
CA GLU A 519 6.45 40.30 -6.25
C GLU A 519 6.39 41.51 -7.22
N PRO A 520 5.45 41.59 -8.19
CA PRO A 520 4.49 40.58 -8.66
C PRO A 520 4.83 39.98 -10.02
#